data_AF-A0A959J294-F1
#
_entry.id   AF-A0A959J294-F1
#
_cell.length_a   1.000
_cell.length_b   1.000
_cell.length_c   1.000
_cell.angle_alpha   90.00
_cell.angle_beta   90.00
_cell.angle_gamma   90.00
#
_symmetry.space_group_name_H-M   'P 1'
#
loop_
_entity.id
_entity.type
_entity.pdbx_description
1 polymer ?
#
loop_
_entity_poly.entity_id
_entity_poly.type
_entity_poly.pdbx_seq_one_letter_code
_entity_poly.pdbx_strand_id
1 'polypeptide(L)'
;LKKILPISIQMAKSVMEQGLDSDGGLLYEADHEGIIDFDKHWWPQAEAVVGFWNAWQLSGEEAFAKASVNSWNFIKAFIIDPELGEWYWRTNREGVPILSEDKAGPWKAPYHNVRMCLELINRLS
;
A
#
# COMPACT_ATOMS: atom_id res chain seq x y z
N LEU A 1 21.93 -10.12 8.77
CA LEU A 1 20.84 -10.64 7.90
C LEU A 1 20.02 -11.75 8.56
N LYS A 2 20.59 -12.90 8.98
CA LYS A 2 19.82 -14.03 9.56
C LYS A 2 18.85 -13.68 10.72
N LYS A 3 19.17 -12.69 11.57
CA LYS A 3 18.31 -12.28 12.69
C LYS A 3 17.17 -11.31 12.29
N ILE A 4 17.33 -10.58 11.19
CA ILE A 4 16.38 -9.51 10.81
C ILE A 4 15.29 -10.06 9.87
N LEU A 5 15.63 -11.04 9.04
CA LEU A 5 14.71 -11.65 8.08
C LEU A 5 13.39 -12.12 8.73
N PRO A 6 13.38 -12.89 9.85
CA PRO A 6 12.13 -13.32 10.47
C PRO A 6 11.28 -12.15 10.98
N ILE A 7 11.93 -11.08 11.47
CA ILE A 7 11.27 -9.88 11.99
C ILE A 7 10.61 -9.11 10.84
N SER A 8 11.31 -8.94 9.71
CA SER A 8 10.76 -8.27 8.53
C SER A 8 9.54 -9.01 7.96
N ILE A 9 9.59 -10.35 7.90
CA ILE A 9 8.45 -11.17 7.46
C ILE A 9 7.30 -11.06 8.46
N GLN A 10 7.58 -11.10 9.76
CA GLN A 10 6.56 -10.97 10.80
C GLN A 10 5.86 -9.60 10.75
N MET A 11 6.61 -8.52 10.50
CA MET A 11 6.02 -7.19 10.29
C MET A 11 5.07 -7.18 9.08
N ALA A 12 5.50 -7.70 7.93
CA ALA A 12 4.65 -7.79 6.75
C ALA A 12 3.40 -8.64 7.02
N LYS A 13 3.56 -9.77 7.71
CA LYS A 13 2.43 -10.63 8.10
C LYS A 13 1.43 -9.91 8.99
N SER A 14 1.90 -9.17 10.00
CA SER A 14 1.03 -8.40 10.88
C SER A 14 0.22 -7.36 10.12
N VAL A 15 0.85 -6.64 9.18
CA VAL A 15 0.17 -5.66 8.33
C VAL A 15 -0.85 -6.34 7.42
N MET A 16 -0.51 -7.49 6.82
CA MET A 16 -1.42 -8.25 5.96
C MET A 16 -2.65 -8.77 6.71
N GLU A 17 -2.49 -9.21 7.96
CA GLU A 17 -3.57 -9.82 8.76
C GLU A 17 -4.46 -8.79 9.45
N GLN A 18 -3.91 -7.63 9.81
CA GLN A 18 -4.59 -6.67 10.69
C GLN A 18 -4.87 -5.32 10.03
N GLY A 19 -4.09 -4.92 9.03
CA GLY A 19 -4.18 -3.60 8.41
C GLY A 19 -4.88 -3.59 7.04
N LEU A 20 -4.87 -4.72 6.31
CA LEU A 20 -5.56 -4.81 5.02
C LEU A 20 -7.06 -4.96 5.19
N ASP A 21 -7.81 -4.14 4.47
CA ASP A 21 -9.23 -4.32 4.28
C ASP A 21 -9.52 -5.36 3.19
N SER A 22 -10.77 -5.81 3.12
CA SER A 22 -11.20 -6.89 2.21
C SER A 22 -11.04 -6.59 0.71
N ASP A 23 -10.93 -5.32 0.34
CA ASP A 23 -10.70 -4.84 -1.02
C ASP A 23 -9.23 -4.74 -1.42
N GLY A 24 -8.31 -5.04 -0.49
CA GLY A 24 -6.86 -4.94 -0.68
C GLY A 24 -6.28 -3.57 -0.36
N GLY A 25 -7.08 -2.60 0.07
CA GLY A 25 -6.60 -1.32 0.57
C GLY A 25 -6.12 -1.40 2.02
N LEU A 26 -5.02 -0.74 2.33
CA LEU A 26 -4.44 -0.64 3.67
C LEU A 26 -5.08 0.52 4.44
N LEU A 27 -5.65 0.20 5.60
CA LEU A 27 -6.19 1.17 6.57
C LEU A 27 -5.06 1.99 7.17
N TYR A 28 -5.31 3.27 7.41
CA TYR A 28 -4.24 4.25 7.61
C TYR A 28 -3.52 4.13 8.94
N GLU A 29 -4.25 4.05 10.06
CA GLU A 29 -3.65 4.13 11.38
C GLU A 29 -4.30 3.16 12.36
N ALA A 30 -3.45 2.57 13.20
CA ALA A 30 -3.84 1.65 14.26
C ALA A 30 -3.04 1.93 15.53
N ASP A 31 -3.66 1.68 16.68
CA ASP A 31 -3.00 1.63 17.97
C ASP A 31 -3.08 0.21 18.57
N HIS A 32 -2.87 0.10 19.88
CA HIS A 32 -2.92 -1.17 20.60
C HIS A 32 -4.34 -1.73 20.80
N GLU A 33 -5.38 -0.93 20.59
CA GLU A 33 -6.80 -1.33 20.66
C GLU A 33 -7.36 -1.70 19.28
N GLY A 34 -6.79 -1.17 18.20
CA GLY A 34 -7.10 -1.56 16.83
C GLY A 34 -6.96 -0.41 15.83
N ILE A 35 -7.70 -0.49 14.72
CA ILE A 35 -7.72 0.57 13.70
C ILE A 35 -8.43 1.80 14.26
N ILE A 36 -7.76 2.95 14.18
CA ILE A 36 -8.29 4.25 14.62
C ILE A 36 -8.55 5.20 13.43
N ASP A 37 -7.91 4.96 12.29
CA ASP A 37 -8.18 5.64 11.03
C ASP A 37 -8.40 4.63 9.91
N PHE A 38 -9.62 4.63 9.37
CA PHE A 38 -10.05 3.72 8.32
C PHE A 38 -9.89 4.29 6.91
N ASP A 39 -9.39 5.51 6.78
CA ASP A 39 -9.08 6.10 5.48
C ASP A 39 -7.93 5.33 4.82
N LYS A 40 -7.86 5.42 3.49
CA LYS A 40 -6.88 4.69 2.69
C LYS A 40 -6.04 5.71 1.93
N HIS A 41 -4.93 6.10 2.54
CA HIS A 41 -4.01 7.10 1.99
C HIS A 41 -3.21 6.52 0.82
N TRP A 42 -2.75 7.38 -0.09
CA TRP A 42 -2.06 7.00 -1.31
C TRP A 42 -0.72 6.27 -1.06
N TRP A 43 0.10 6.79 -0.13
CA TRP A 43 1.46 6.31 0.07
C TRP A 43 1.52 4.93 0.75
N PRO A 44 0.71 4.59 1.77
CA PRO A 44 0.73 3.26 2.35
C PRO A 44 0.30 2.19 1.35
N GLN A 45 -0.57 2.51 0.38
CA GLN A 45 -0.90 1.57 -0.69
C GLN A 45 0.33 1.27 -1.55
N ALA A 46 1.08 2.30 -1.94
CA ALA A 46 2.29 2.14 -2.74
C ALA A 46 3.35 1.31 -2.00
N GLU A 47 3.51 1.56 -0.70
CA GLU A 47 4.42 0.79 0.16
C GLU A 47 3.93 -0.65 0.39
N ALA A 48 2.62 -0.89 0.46
CA ALA A 48 2.04 -2.22 0.59
C ALA A 48 2.38 -3.10 -0.62
N VAL A 49 2.27 -2.55 -1.84
CA VAL A 49 2.66 -3.27 -3.08
C VAL A 49 4.11 -3.73 -2.99
N VAL A 50 5.06 -2.82 -2.69
CA VAL A 50 6.49 -3.14 -2.60
C VAL A 50 6.78 -4.07 -1.43
N GLY A 51 6.22 -3.77 -0.24
CA GLY A 51 6.47 -4.48 1.00
C GLY A 51 6.04 -5.94 0.93
N PHE A 52 4.84 -6.21 0.43
CA PHE A 52 4.35 -7.57 0.24
C PHE A 52 5.10 -8.30 -0.88
N TRP A 53 5.41 -7.63 -2.00
CA TRP A 53 6.22 -8.26 -3.04
C TRP A 53 7.60 -8.68 -2.51
N ASN A 54 8.24 -7.82 -1.73
CA ASN A 54 9.51 -8.10 -1.09
C ASN A 54 9.39 -9.24 -0.06
N ALA A 55 8.31 -9.27 0.75
CA ALA A 55 8.07 -10.35 1.69
C ALA A 55 7.93 -11.72 0.98
N TRP A 56 7.23 -11.76 -0.15
CA TRP A 56 7.14 -12.96 -1.00
C TRP A 56 8.52 -13.39 -1.53
N GLN A 57 9.33 -12.47 -2.06
CA GLN A 57 10.68 -12.80 -2.53
C GLN A 57 11.60 -13.34 -1.42
N LEU A 58 11.37 -12.91 -0.18
CA LEU A 58 12.15 -13.30 0.98
C LEU A 58 11.70 -14.62 1.61
N SER A 59 10.40 -14.92 1.62
CA SER A 59 9.84 -16.08 2.30
C SER A 59 9.35 -17.20 1.38
N GLY A 60 9.00 -16.89 0.13
CA GLY A 60 8.31 -17.78 -0.79
C GLY A 60 6.82 -18.00 -0.48
N GLU A 61 6.24 -17.25 0.46
CA GLU A 61 4.82 -17.39 0.82
C GLU A 61 3.92 -16.66 -0.18
N GLU A 62 3.19 -17.42 -1.00
CA GLU A 62 2.29 -16.90 -2.06
C GLU A 62 1.20 -15.93 -1.57
N ALA A 63 0.83 -16.00 -0.30
CA ALA A 63 -0.10 -15.05 0.31
C ALA A 63 0.38 -13.59 0.16
N PHE A 64 1.68 -13.35 0.29
CA PHE A 64 2.26 -12.02 0.12
C PHE A 64 2.22 -11.54 -1.34
N ALA A 65 2.51 -12.41 -2.31
CA ALA A 65 2.37 -12.05 -3.73
C ALA A 65 0.94 -11.65 -4.06
N LYS A 66 -0.04 -12.42 -3.56
CA LYS A 66 -1.47 -12.11 -3.70
C LYS A 66 -1.84 -10.77 -3.03
N ALA A 67 -1.35 -10.50 -1.83
CA ALA A 67 -1.59 -9.24 -1.13
C ALA A 67 -1.01 -8.04 -1.89
N SER A 68 0.19 -8.17 -2.47
CA SER A 68 0.81 -7.15 -3.32
C SER A 68 -0.06 -6.84 -4.55
N VAL A 69 -0.50 -7.87 -5.27
CA VAL A 69 -1.37 -7.73 -6.45
C VAL A 69 -2.72 -7.11 -6.08
N ASN A 70 -3.31 -7.49 -4.95
CA ASN A 70 -4.55 -6.91 -4.47
C ASN A 70 -4.40 -5.42 -4.12
N SER A 71 -3.30 -5.04 -3.45
CA SER A 71 -2.98 -3.63 -3.17
C SER A 71 -2.84 -2.82 -4.46
N TRP A 72 -2.21 -3.39 -5.48
CA TRP A 72 -2.12 -2.76 -6.81
C TRP A 72 -3.48 -2.62 -7.49
N ASN A 73 -4.36 -3.61 -7.36
CA ASN A 73 -5.71 -3.54 -7.90
C ASN A 73 -6.54 -2.47 -7.17
N PHE A 74 -6.41 -2.33 -5.86
CA PHE A 74 -7.03 -1.25 -5.08
C PHE A 74 -6.58 0.13 -5.58
N ILE A 75 -5.26 0.34 -5.74
CA ILE A 75 -4.70 1.59 -6.24
C ILE A 75 -5.33 1.98 -7.58
N LYS A 76 -5.33 1.05 -8.55
CA LYS A 76 -5.89 1.31 -9.89
C LYS A 76 -7.37 1.65 -9.85
N ALA A 77 -8.12 1.03 -8.95
CA ALA A 77 -9.57 1.18 -8.89
C ALA A 77 -9.99 2.48 -8.19
N PHE A 78 -9.27 2.91 -7.15
CA PHE A 78 -9.76 3.94 -6.22
C PHE A 78 -8.82 5.12 -5.99
N ILE A 79 -7.52 4.96 -6.23
CA ILE A 79 -6.51 5.99 -5.91
C ILE A 79 -6.05 6.76 -7.15
N ILE A 80 -5.91 6.12 -8.31
CA ILE A 80 -5.52 6.81 -9.55
C ILE A 80 -6.67 7.71 -9.99
N ASP A 81 -6.39 8.98 -10.26
CA ASP A 81 -7.34 9.87 -10.93
C ASP A 81 -7.26 9.63 -12.45
N PRO A 82 -8.33 9.12 -13.07
CA PRO A 82 -8.33 8.80 -14.50
C PRO A 82 -8.54 10.02 -15.40
N GLU A 83 -9.01 11.15 -14.88
CA GLU A 83 -9.35 12.35 -15.66
C GLU A 83 -8.16 13.29 -15.77
N LEU A 84 -7.47 13.54 -14.65
CA LEU A 84 -6.41 14.54 -14.56
C LEU A 84 -5.03 13.92 -14.30
N GLY A 85 -4.96 12.60 -14.11
CA GLY A 85 -3.74 11.91 -13.71
C GLY A 85 -3.31 12.22 -12.27
N GLU A 86 -2.16 11.66 -11.89
CA GLU A 86 -1.74 11.52 -10.49
C GLU A 86 -2.75 10.70 -9.66
N TRP A 87 -2.44 10.54 -8.39
CA TRP A 87 -3.20 9.80 -7.38
C TRP A 87 -3.89 10.81 -6.47
N TYR A 88 -5.13 10.52 -6.10
CA TYR A 88 -5.80 11.18 -4.98
C TYR A 88 -4.96 11.00 -3.71
N TRP A 89 -5.09 11.93 -2.77
CA TRP A 89 -4.35 11.84 -1.50
C TRP A 89 -4.85 10.66 -0.64
N ARG A 90 -6.16 10.46 -0.58
CA ARG A 90 -6.77 9.32 0.09
C ARG A 90 -8.17 9.08 -0.42
N THR A 91 -8.69 7.90 -0.09
CA THR A 91 -10.11 7.62 -0.10
C THR A 91 -10.59 7.44 1.33
N ASN A 92 -11.91 7.56 1.54
CA ASN A 92 -12.50 6.95 2.72
C ASN A 92 -12.38 5.41 2.66
N ARG A 93 -12.88 4.74 3.70
CA ARG A 93 -12.87 3.28 3.77
C ARG A 93 -13.54 2.62 2.56
N GLU A 94 -14.63 3.19 2.05
CA GLU A 94 -15.41 2.63 0.93
C GLU A 94 -14.78 2.88 -0.45
N GLY A 95 -13.60 3.52 -0.52
CA GLY A 95 -12.91 3.79 -1.79
C GLY A 95 -13.41 5.06 -2.50
N VAL A 96 -14.16 5.93 -1.82
CA VAL A 96 -14.58 7.24 -2.35
C VAL A 96 -13.44 8.25 -2.15
N PRO A 97 -12.91 8.88 -3.23
CA PRO A 97 -11.78 9.80 -3.12
C PRO A 97 -12.17 11.11 -2.43
N ILE A 98 -11.26 11.65 -1.62
CA ILE A 98 -11.43 12.95 -0.97
C ILE A 98 -10.87 14.04 -1.88
N LEU A 99 -11.77 14.81 -2.49
CA LEU A 99 -11.43 15.76 -3.56
C LEU A 99 -10.99 17.15 -3.05
N SER A 100 -11.10 17.40 -1.75
CA SER A 100 -10.68 18.67 -1.14
C SER A 100 -9.18 18.76 -0.89
N GLU A 101 -8.43 17.67 -1.05
CA GLU A 101 -7.00 17.59 -0.79
C GLU A 101 -6.18 17.81 -2.05
N ASP A 102 -5.01 18.44 -1.89
CA ASP A 102 -4.12 18.70 -3.01
C ASP A 102 -3.53 17.39 -3.55
N LYS A 103 -3.37 17.29 -4.87
CA LYS A 103 -2.63 16.17 -5.48
C LYS A 103 -1.12 16.30 -5.33
N ALA A 104 -0.61 17.49 -5.03
CA ALA A 104 0.77 17.73 -4.70
C ALA A 104 0.86 18.90 -3.72
N GLY A 105 1.71 18.75 -2.70
CA GLY A 105 1.86 19.73 -1.63
C GLY A 105 3.06 19.39 -0.73
N PRO A 106 3.20 20.06 0.42
CA PRO A 106 4.36 19.87 1.30
C PRO A 106 4.63 18.43 1.72
N TRP A 107 3.58 17.59 1.78
CA TRP A 107 3.68 16.17 2.18
C TRP A 107 3.36 15.18 1.06
N LYS A 108 3.09 15.66 -0.16
CA LYS A 108 2.81 14.81 -1.32
C LYS A 108 3.53 15.34 -2.54
N ALA A 109 4.44 14.53 -3.05
CA ALA A 109 5.03 14.64 -4.38
C ALA A 109 4.87 13.28 -5.05
N PRO A 110 5.02 13.19 -6.39
CA PRO A 110 4.98 11.91 -7.11
C PRO A 110 6.26 11.09 -6.84
N TYR A 111 6.49 10.75 -5.57
CA TYR A 111 7.65 10.01 -5.08
C TYR A 111 7.25 8.56 -4.79
N HIS A 112 6.33 8.31 -3.85
CA HIS A 112 6.03 6.92 -3.44
C HIS A 112 5.44 6.09 -4.57
N ASN A 113 4.54 6.66 -5.37
CA ASN A 113 3.94 6.00 -6.53
C ASN A 113 4.96 5.76 -7.64
N VAL A 114 5.79 6.74 -7.98
CA VAL A 114 6.85 6.58 -9.00
C VAL A 114 7.89 5.55 -8.54
N ARG A 115 8.37 5.66 -7.30
CA ARG A 115 9.35 4.73 -6.73
C ARG A 115 8.78 3.30 -6.66
N MET A 116 7.51 3.12 -6.27
CA MET A 116 6.85 1.82 -6.33
C MET A 116 6.88 1.24 -7.74
N CYS A 117 6.49 2.01 -8.77
CA CYS A 117 6.51 1.53 -10.16
C CYS A 117 7.92 1.12 -10.60
N LEU A 118 8.93 1.97 -10.34
CA LEU A 118 10.32 1.69 -10.71
C LEU A 118 10.86 0.44 -10.00
N GLU A 119 10.55 0.29 -8.71
CA GLU A 119 10.98 -0.85 -7.92
C GLU A 119 10.37 -2.17 -8.43
N LEU A 120 9.08 -2.16 -8.76
CA LEU A 120 8.40 -3.34 -9.30
C LEU A 120 8.91 -3.69 -10.70
N ILE A 121 9.15 -2.69 -11.56
CA ILE A 121 9.76 -2.93 -12.88
C ILE A 121 11.11 -3.62 -12.73
N ASN A 122 11.98 -3.13 -11.83
CA ASN A 122 13.30 -3.72 -11.59
C ASN A 122 13.25 -5.14 -11.02
N ARG A 123 12.19 -5.51 -10.29
CA ARG A 123 12.03 -6.84 -9.68
C ARG A 123 11.35 -7.85 -10.60
N LEU A 124 10.63 -7.38 -11.62
CA LEU A 124 9.85 -8.20 -12.55
C LEU A 124 10.53 -8.40 -13.91
N SER A 125 11.52 -7.56 -14.24
CA SER A 125 12.39 -7.68 -15.42
C SER A 125 13.41 -8.81 -15.25
#